data_AF-A0A7Y5IEX5-F1
#
_entry.id   AF-A0A7Y5IEX5-F1
#
_cell.length_a   1.000
_cell.length_b   1.000
_cell.length_c   1.000
_cell.angle_alpha   90.00
_cell.angle_beta   90.00
_cell.angle_gamma   90.00
#
_symmetry.space_group_name_H-M   'P 1'
#
loop_
_entity.id
_entity.type
_entity.pdbx_description
1 polymer ?
#
loop_
_entity_poly.entity_id
_entity_poly.type
_entity_poly.pdbx_seq_one_letter_code
_entity_poly.pdbx_strand_id
1 'polypeptide(L)'
;MLPTAMIVDDNMEMRATLKSVVRDYATVVDECTDGSEVIQHYRASHPDFVLMDIAMKKIDSALDQVNSARATLGAVQSRFENAVANIQIGVENLSAS
;
A
#
# COMPACT_ATOMS: atom_id res chain seq x y z
N MET A 1 19.78 -30.97 3.26
CA MET A 1 20.12 -29.53 3.14
C MET A 1 18.86 -28.76 3.45
N LEU A 2 18.91 -27.73 4.30
CA LEU A 2 17.73 -26.89 4.53
C LEU A 2 17.50 -26.03 3.28
N PRO A 3 16.24 -25.74 2.91
CA PRO A 3 15.95 -24.80 1.83
C PRO A 3 16.48 -23.40 2.17
N THR A 4 16.81 -22.62 1.15
CA THR A 4 17.30 -21.25 1.29
C THR A 4 16.16 -20.25 1.21
N ALA A 5 16.18 -19.26 2.08
CA ALA A 5 15.17 -18.23 2.16
C ALA A 5 15.79 -16.84 2.01
N MET A 6 15.04 -15.95 1.39
CA MET A 6 15.32 -14.52 1.41
C MET A 6 14.20 -13.80 2.18
N ILE A 7 14.56 -12.85 3.05
CA ILE A 7 13.59 -12.08 3.84
C ILE A 7 13.54 -10.65 3.34
N VAL A 8 12.34 -10.12 3.11
CA VAL A 8 12.11 -8.77 2.62
C VAL A 8 11.13 -8.07 3.56
N ASP A 9 11.65 -7.15 4.36
CA ASP A 9 10.88 -6.45 5.39
C ASP A 9 11.66 -5.19 5.78
N ASP A 10 11.02 -4.03 5.83
CA ASP A 10 11.66 -2.76 6.17
C ASP A 10 12.01 -2.70 7.68
N ASN A 11 11.30 -3.45 8.51
CA ASN A 11 11.45 -3.47 9.94
C ASN A 11 12.55 -4.45 10.41
N MET A 12 13.58 -3.90 11.03
CA MET A 12 14.72 -4.67 11.55
C MET A 12 14.34 -5.72 12.61
N GLU A 13 13.40 -5.40 13.51
CA GLU A 13 12.95 -6.33 14.55
C GLU A 13 12.14 -7.48 13.96
N MET A 14 11.32 -7.19 12.94
CA MET A 14 10.56 -8.21 12.23
C MET A 14 11.50 -9.16 11.48
N ARG A 15 12.51 -8.66 10.78
CA ARG A 15 13.54 -9.51 10.16
C ARG A 15 14.26 -10.38 11.17
N ALA A 16 14.63 -9.85 12.33
CA ALA A 16 15.26 -10.62 13.41
C ALA A 16 14.33 -11.74 13.93
N THR A 17 13.05 -11.43 14.10
CA THR A 17 12.02 -12.38 14.53
C THR A 17 11.81 -13.47 13.49
N LEU A 18 11.65 -13.11 12.21
CA LEU A 18 11.51 -14.05 11.10
C LEU A 18 12.71 -14.98 11.00
N LYS A 19 13.93 -14.46 11.11
CA LYS A 19 15.17 -15.27 11.18
C LYS A 19 15.14 -16.26 12.34
N SER A 20 14.62 -15.86 13.50
CA SER A 20 14.49 -16.75 14.65
C SER A 20 13.44 -17.86 14.41
N VAL A 21 12.31 -17.52 13.79
CA VAL A 21 11.20 -18.46 13.52
C VAL A 21 11.61 -19.50 12.48
N VAL A 22 12.33 -19.10 11.43
CA VAL A 22 12.68 -20.00 10.32
C VAL A 22 14.00 -20.75 10.51
N ARG A 23 14.75 -20.48 11.59
CA ARG A 23 16.11 -21.00 11.81
C ARG A 23 16.24 -22.52 11.61
N ASP A 24 15.26 -23.28 12.10
CA ASP A 24 15.30 -24.76 12.04
C ASP A 24 14.76 -25.32 10.72
N TYR A 25 14.16 -24.47 9.88
CA TYR A 25 13.46 -24.86 8.66
C TYR A 25 14.12 -24.33 7.39
N ALA A 26 14.87 -23.24 7.46
CA ALA A 26 15.49 -22.61 6.31
C ALA A 26 16.79 -21.87 6.67
N THR A 27 17.69 -21.79 5.70
CA THR A 27 18.88 -20.94 5.79
C THR A 27 18.58 -19.60 5.14
N VAL A 28 18.58 -18.52 5.93
CA VAL A 28 18.40 -17.16 5.39
C VAL A 28 19.70 -16.74 4.71
N VAL A 29 19.65 -16.58 3.39
CA VAL A 29 20.83 -16.29 2.55
C VAL A 29 20.96 -14.82 2.19
N ASP A 30 19.88 -14.05 2.33
CA ASP A 30 19.84 -12.64 1.96
C ASP A 30 18.68 -11.91 2.65
N GLU A 31 18.81 -10.59 2.79
CA GLU A 31 17.82 -9.69 3.38
C GLU A 31 17.65 -8.43 2.52
N CYS A 32 16.42 -8.00 2.29
CA CYS A 32 16.10 -6.70 1.69
C CYS A 32 15.19 -5.88 2.62
N THR A 33 15.32 -4.56 2.53
CA THR A 33 14.43 -3.62 3.24
C THR A 33 13.41 -2.97 2.31
N ASP A 34 13.59 -3.10 1.00
CA ASP A 34 12.75 -2.49 -0.02
C ASP A 34 12.41 -3.50 -1.12
N GLY A 35 11.17 -3.48 -1.60
CA GLY A 35 10.70 -4.34 -2.69
C GLY A 35 11.43 -4.11 -4.03
N SER A 36 12.00 -2.94 -4.25
CA SER A 36 12.72 -2.56 -5.48
C SER A 36 14.07 -3.27 -5.65
N GLU A 37 14.71 -3.68 -4.55
CA GLU A 37 16.02 -4.36 -4.54
C GLU A 37 15.88 -5.90 -4.69
N VAL A 38 14.68 -6.43 -4.43
CA VAL A 38 14.41 -7.88 -4.35
C VAL A 38 14.82 -8.61 -5.62
N ILE A 39 14.56 -8.07 -6.80
CA ILE A 39 14.89 -8.75 -8.07
C ILE A 39 16.40 -8.88 -8.27
N GLN A 40 17.18 -7.86 -7.88
CA GLN A 40 18.63 -7.89 -7.98
C GLN A 40 19.20 -8.95 -7.03
N HIS A 41 18.76 -8.92 -5.78
CA HIS A 41 19.20 -9.83 -4.74
C HIS A 41 18.77 -11.28 -5.02
N TYR A 42 17.53 -11.51 -5.45
CA TYR A 42 17.04 -12.84 -5.85
C TYR A 42 17.90 -13.47 -6.94
N ARG A 43 18.34 -12.68 -7.92
CA ARG A 43 19.24 -13.15 -8.99
C ARG A 43 20.65 -13.45 -8.50
N ALA A 44 21.09 -12.81 -7.41
CA ALA A 44 22.42 -13.02 -6.84
C ALA A 44 22.44 -14.22 -5.89
N SER A 45 21.42 -14.38 -5.05
CA SER A 45 21.36 -15.39 -3.99
C SER A 45 20.58 -16.65 -4.35
N HIS A 46 19.74 -16.60 -5.41
CA HIS A 46 18.91 -17.72 -5.87
C HIS A 46 18.22 -18.51 -4.73
N PRO A 47 17.42 -17.85 -3.88
CA PRO A 47 16.75 -18.51 -2.77
C PRO A 47 15.64 -19.45 -3.27
N ASP A 48 15.35 -20.52 -2.52
CA ASP A 48 14.23 -21.43 -2.82
C ASP A 48 12.87 -20.75 -2.64
N PHE A 49 12.77 -19.80 -1.69
CA PHE A 49 11.58 -18.97 -1.50
C PHE A 49 11.90 -17.60 -0.89
N VAL A 50 10.97 -16.66 -1.07
CA VAL A 50 11.07 -15.29 -0.54
C VAL A 50 9.93 -15.05 0.45
N LEU A 51 10.29 -14.61 1.65
CA LEU A 51 9.36 -14.13 2.68
C LEU A 51 9.25 -12.61 2.55
N MET A 52 8.12 -12.11 2.09
CA MET A 52 7.82 -10.68 2.04
C MET A 52 6.75 -10.32 3.07
N ASP A 53 6.87 -9.15 3.69
CA ASP A 53 5.82 -8.63 4.56
C ASP A 53 4.50 -8.39 3.79
N ILE A 54 3.41 -8.92 4.34
CA ILE A 54 2.03 -8.71 3.85
C ILE A 54 1.42 -7.46 4.52
N ALA A 55 1.91 -7.04 5.69
CA ALA A 55 1.35 -5.93 6.46
C ALA A 55 1.54 -4.58 5.75
N MET A 56 2.70 -4.31 5.15
CA MET A 56 2.91 -3.13 4.28
C MET A 56 1.84 -3.01 3.18
N LYS A 57 1.57 -4.10 2.44
CA LYS A 57 0.54 -4.11 1.37
C LYS A 57 -0.86 -3.76 1.88
N LYS A 58 -1.18 -4.12 3.12
CA LYS A 58 -2.48 -3.79 3.73
C LYS A 58 -2.59 -2.32 4.10
N ILE A 59 -1.52 -1.72 4.61
CA ILE A 59 -1.49 -0.30 4.97
C ILE A 59 -1.59 0.57 3.70
N ASP A 60 -0.81 0.25 2.66
CA ASP A 60 -0.87 0.96 1.38
C ASP A 60 -2.29 0.90 0.79
N SER A 61 -2.89 -0.30 0.77
CA SER A 61 -4.26 -0.47 0.30
C SER A 61 -5.29 0.32 1.12
N ALA A 62 -5.11 0.40 2.44
CA ALA A 62 -5.97 1.20 3.30
C ALA A 62 -5.82 2.70 3.03
N LEU A 63 -4.59 3.17 2.80
CA LEU A 63 -4.30 4.56 2.48
C LEU A 63 -4.90 4.97 1.11
N ASP A 64 -4.80 4.09 0.12
CA ASP A 64 -5.42 4.26 -1.20
C ASP A 64 -6.95 4.38 -1.10
N GLN A 65 -7.57 3.54 -0.25
CA GLN A 65 -9.02 3.61 0.01
C GLN A 65 -9.42 4.95 0.63
N VAL A 66 -8.67 5.44 1.61
CA VAL A 66 -8.93 6.75 2.24
C VAL A 66 -8.79 7.89 1.23
N ASN A 67 -7.74 7.86 0.40
CA ASN A 67 -7.52 8.86 -0.64
C ASN A 67 -8.64 8.87 -1.68
N SER A 68 -9.07 7.69 -2.13
CA SER A 68 -10.19 7.53 -3.06
C SER A 68 -11.52 8.04 -2.47
N ALA A 69 -11.78 7.74 -1.20
CA ALA A 69 -12.96 8.23 -0.49
C ALA A 69 -12.97 9.76 -0.41
N ARG A 70 -11.83 10.38 -0.05
CA ARG A 70 -11.68 11.84 -0.01
C ARG A 70 -11.90 12.49 -1.38
N ALA A 71 -11.34 11.91 -2.44
CA ALA A 71 -11.54 12.40 -3.80
C ALA A 71 -13.03 12.35 -4.20
N THR A 72 -13.71 11.25 -3.88
CA THR A 72 -15.15 11.09 -4.14
C THR A 72 -15.98 12.13 -3.40
N LEU A 73 -15.69 12.36 -2.12
CA LEU A 73 -16.38 13.38 -1.33
C LEU A 73 -16.16 14.79 -1.89
N GLY A 74 -14.93 15.12 -2.31
CA GLY A 74 -14.65 16.39 -2.99
C GLY A 74 -15.45 16.56 -4.29
N ALA A 75 -15.58 15.50 -5.08
CA ALA A 75 -16.39 15.52 -6.29
C ALA A 75 -17.89 15.72 -5.99
N VAL A 76 -18.42 15.07 -4.94
CA VAL A 76 -19.80 15.28 -4.49
C VAL A 76 -20.01 16.72 -4.00
N GLN A 77 -19.06 17.27 -3.26
CA GLN A 77 -19.11 18.66 -2.79
C GLN A 77 -19.17 19.65 -3.96
N SER A 78 -18.30 19.50 -4.96
CA SER A 78 -18.30 20.35 -6.15
C SER A 78 -19.64 20.28 -6.90
N ARG A 79 -20.26 19.10 -6.99
CA ARG A 79 -21.59 18.94 -7.58
C ARG A 79 -22.68 19.61 -6.76
N PHE A 80 -22.59 19.57 -5.44
CA PHE A 80 -23.52 20.27 -4.56
C PHE A 80 -23.44 21.78 -4.73
N GLU A 81 -22.23 22.35 -4.73
CA GLU A 81 -21.98 23.78 -4.95
C GLU A 81 -22.54 24.24 -6.30
N ASN A 82 -22.28 23.47 -7.36
CA ASN A 82 -22.83 23.75 -8.69
C ASN A 82 -24.37 23.67 -8.73
N ALA A 83 -24.97 22.70 -8.03
CA ALA A 83 -26.42 22.57 -7.97
C ALA A 83 -27.07 23.76 -7.23
N VAL A 84 -26.48 24.18 -6.11
CA VAL A 84 -26.94 25.37 -5.35
C VAL A 84 -26.83 26.63 -6.18
N ALA A 85 -25.70 26.83 -6.86
CA ALA A 85 -25.50 27.98 -7.75
C ALA A 85 -26.56 28.03 -8.86
N ASN A 86 -26.84 26.89 -9.51
CA ASN A 86 -27.88 26.80 -10.54
C ASN A 86 -29.28 27.11 -10.00
N ILE A 87 -29.62 26.62 -8.80
CA ILE A 87 -30.91 26.91 -8.17
C ILE A 87 -31.05 28.39 -7.86
N GLN A 88 -30.00 29.01 -7.32
CA GLN A 88 -30.02 30.43 -6.98
C GLN A 88 -30.23 31.31 -8.23
N ILE A 89 -29.53 31.01 -9.33
CA ILE A 89 -29.75 31.67 -10.62
C ILE A 89 -31.21 31.48 -11.10
N GLY A 90 -31.78 30.28 -10.92
CA GLY A 90 -33.17 30.00 -11.25
C GLY A 90 -34.17 30.85 -10.44
N VAL A 91 -33.93 31.01 -9.14
CA VAL A 91 -34.75 31.85 -8.25
C VAL A 91 -34.65 33.32 -8.65
N GLU A 92 -33.44 33.82 -8.94
CA GLU A 92 -33.22 35.20 -9.40
C GLU A 92 -34.02 35.48 -10.67
N ASN A 93 -33.97 34.60 -11.67
CA ASN A 93 -34.73 34.74 -12.92
C ASN A 93 -36.26 34.74 -12.70
N LEU A 94 -36.77 33.94 -11.75
CA LEU A 94 -38.20 33.93 -11.41
C LEU A 94 -38.66 35.20 -10.69
N SER A 95 -37.81 35.77 -9.83
CA SER A 95 -38.12 36.99 -9.08
C SER A 95 -38.07 38.27 -9.93
N ALA A 96 -37.43 38.21 -11.09
CA ALA A 96 -37.31 39.30 -12.05
C ALA A 96 -38.40 39.30 -13.14
N SER A 97 -39.33 38.33 -13.11
CA SER A 97 -40.47 38.19 -14.04
C SER A 97 -41.79 38.72 -13.46
#